data_AF-A0A940B2C8-F1
#
_entry.id   AF-A0A940B2C8-F1
#
_cell.length_a   1.000
_cell.length_b   1.000
_cell.length_c   1.000
_cell.angle_alpha   90.00
_cell.angle_beta   90.00
_cell.angle_gamma   90.00
#
_symmetry.space_group_name_H-M   'P 1'
#
loop_
_entity.id
_entity.type
_entity.pdbx_description
1 polymer ?
#
loop_
_entity_poly.entity_id
_entity_poly.type
_entity_poly.pdbx_seq_one_letter_code
_entity_poly.pdbx_strand_id
1 'polypeptide(L)'
;MKKILPKVLAVLLIAALVSCASGKKSTAKEEEPLNVKTQDNKKAIAHDADAPVIEPEENVDVSPTYIDSGVEKINEPGMMVVDETKGLSDSLTTADKEVQLHQVDPNEGANEAKINAEVDKWRKTHKAILDKDVNSITSSDLSAIQKAISDYNNLSSGAKSKLQKEYKDLQNKLAKAKALAEEEAKKAADAKAKAAADAKAKADADAKKAADAKAKADADAKKAADAKVDAEVAKWKQTHNAILSKNANSVTANDLPAIQKAINDYNNLSSAAKNKLQKEYKDLQNKLSKAKADEDAKVNAEVEKWKQTHNAILSKNANSITADDLSAIQKAINDYNGLSAAAKNKLQKEYKDLQNKLAKAKSGDSKAKDAGNTLSVSDNGNSSKIATNTQPRGHIVLDNAQYYTVRRGDCLIFIAKRFYGTEKGNYFPFIIAGTEEKIEDPDEIEVGQKLTIPDLKAAVSTEESKNYVKQTFYDVADKYEAKGKPGMAAQLRAIAAGL
;
A
#
# COMPACT_ATOMS: atom_id res chain seq x y z
N MET A 1 20.92 -0.40 46.62
CA MET A 1 20.02 0.76 46.86
C MET A 1 20.02 1.66 45.61
N LYS A 2 18.89 2.34 45.35
CA LYS A 2 18.69 3.60 44.60
C LYS A 2 19.70 3.99 43.48
N LYS A 3 19.17 4.09 42.25
CA LYS A 3 19.16 5.24 41.28
C LYS A 3 20.49 5.99 41.07
N ILE A 4 20.92 6.25 39.83
CA ILE A 4 20.46 7.39 38.99
C ILE A 4 20.68 7.12 37.48
N LEU A 5 19.84 7.74 36.66
CA LEU A 5 19.86 7.85 35.19
C LEU A 5 19.31 9.28 34.84
N PRO A 6 19.23 9.73 33.57
CA PRO A 6 20.23 10.07 32.56
C PRO A 6 20.32 11.61 32.29
N LYS A 7 21.15 12.04 31.32
CA LYS A 7 21.08 13.22 30.39
C LYS A 7 22.48 13.38 29.73
N VAL A 8 22.67 13.89 28.51
CA VAL A 8 22.12 15.10 27.85
C VAL A 8 21.77 14.86 26.38
N LEU A 9 20.81 15.65 25.88
CA LEU A 9 20.31 15.74 24.50
C LEU A 9 20.32 17.23 24.07
N ALA A 10 20.86 17.57 22.90
CA ALA A 10 20.71 18.79 22.07
C ALA A 10 21.91 18.85 21.08
N VAL A 11 21.85 19.37 19.85
CA VAL A 11 21.21 20.61 19.34
C VAL A 11 20.63 20.44 17.92
N LEU A 12 19.52 21.17 17.69
CA LEU A 12 18.75 21.57 16.47
C LEU A 12 19.37 21.36 15.05
N LEU A 13 18.64 21.14 13.94
CA LEU A 13 17.21 21.32 13.53
C LEU A 13 16.73 22.75 13.22
N ILE A 14 16.95 23.20 11.97
CA ILE A 14 16.36 24.36 11.25
C ILE A 14 16.41 23.99 9.74
N ALA A 15 15.45 24.21 8.83
CA ALA A 15 14.04 24.66 8.86
C ALA A 15 13.27 23.99 7.68
N ALA A 16 11.96 24.24 7.54
CA ALA A 16 11.11 23.58 6.55
C ALA A 16 10.20 24.54 5.74
N LEU A 17 9.73 24.05 4.58
CA LEU A 17 8.55 24.47 3.78
C LEU A 17 8.54 25.79 2.99
N VAL A 18 8.55 25.67 1.64
CA VAL A 18 7.58 26.25 0.65
C VAL A 18 7.61 25.31 -0.58
N SER A 19 6.61 24.47 -0.89
CA SER A 19 5.28 24.67 -1.49
C SER A 19 5.23 24.77 -3.03
N CYS A 20 4.57 23.77 -3.64
CA CYS A 20 3.85 23.71 -4.93
C CYS A 20 4.38 24.40 -6.21
N ALA A 21 4.71 23.59 -7.23
CA ALA A 21 4.37 23.86 -8.64
C ALA A 21 4.21 22.56 -9.46
N SER A 22 3.26 22.51 -10.38
CA SER A 22 2.88 21.29 -11.11
C SER A 22 3.62 21.11 -12.43
N GLY A 23 4.03 19.86 -12.70
CA GLY A 23 3.82 19.18 -13.99
C GLY A 23 4.60 19.63 -15.23
N LYS A 24 5.42 18.71 -15.75
CA LYS A 24 5.40 18.35 -17.18
C LYS A 24 5.88 16.92 -17.38
N LYS A 25 5.17 16.18 -18.23
CA LYS A 25 5.59 14.87 -18.74
C LYS A 25 6.90 15.03 -19.51
N SER A 26 7.88 14.18 -19.24
CA SER A 26 8.90 13.82 -20.23
C SER A 26 8.80 12.32 -20.47
N THR A 27 8.54 11.96 -21.72
CA THR A 27 8.42 10.57 -22.16
C THR A 27 9.82 9.97 -22.30
N ALA A 28 10.14 8.97 -21.50
CA ALA A 28 11.33 8.15 -21.73
C ALA A 28 11.21 7.46 -23.09
N LYS A 29 12.25 7.58 -23.92
CA LYS A 29 12.47 6.66 -25.04
C LYS A 29 12.95 5.35 -24.45
N GLU A 30 12.12 4.32 -24.56
CA GLU A 30 12.50 2.94 -24.29
C GLU A 30 13.15 2.40 -25.58
N GLU A 31 14.41 1.98 -25.50
CA GLU A 31 15.10 1.31 -26.59
C GLU A 31 14.73 -0.18 -26.58
N GLU A 32 14.15 -0.69 -27.66
CA GLU A 32 14.05 -2.13 -27.92
C GLU A 32 15.01 -2.57 -29.05
N PRO A 33 15.45 -3.84 -29.03
CA PRO A 33 16.71 -4.22 -29.65
C PRO A 33 16.64 -4.59 -31.14
N LEU A 34 17.83 -4.61 -31.73
CA LEU A 34 18.17 -5.20 -33.04
C LEU A 34 17.38 -6.47 -33.38
N ASN A 35 16.71 -6.46 -34.54
CA ASN A 35 16.48 -7.69 -35.29
C ASN A 35 16.79 -7.48 -36.78
N VAL A 36 17.50 -8.43 -37.37
CA VAL A 36 18.06 -8.35 -38.72
C VAL A 36 17.12 -8.99 -39.73
N LYS A 37 16.84 -8.29 -40.84
CA LYS A 37 16.62 -8.91 -42.16
C LYS A 37 16.78 -7.92 -43.31
N THR A 38 17.94 -8.01 -43.97
CA THR A 38 18.17 -7.87 -45.42
C THR A 38 17.10 -7.16 -46.27
N GLN A 39 17.49 -6.06 -46.92
CA GLN A 39 17.35 -5.99 -48.39
C GLN A 39 18.36 -5.03 -49.04
N ASP A 40 18.59 -5.26 -50.34
CA ASP A 40 19.72 -4.79 -51.12
C ASP A 40 19.53 -3.41 -51.78
N ASN A 41 20.58 -2.58 -51.65
CA ASN A 41 21.31 -1.94 -52.75
C ASN A 41 20.69 -0.78 -53.59
N LYS A 42 21.43 0.35 -53.53
CA LYS A 42 21.79 1.30 -54.63
C LYS A 42 20.96 2.57 -54.94
N LYS A 43 21.74 3.66 -55.07
CA LYS A 43 21.62 4.85 -55.97
C LYS A 43 20.84 6.07 -55.42
N ALA A 44 21.24 7.35 -55.60
CA ALA A 44 22.54 8.06 -55.76
C ALA A 44 22.28 9.60 -55.84
N ILE A 45 23.22 10.47 -55.38
CA ILE A 45 23.64 11.81 -55.92
C ILE A 45 22.54 12.92 -56.08
N ALA A 46 22.69 14.23 -55.79
CA ALA A 46 23.81 15.15 -55.48
C ALA A 46 23.44 16.08 -54.26
N HIS A 47 23.82 17.37 -54.06
CA HIS A 47 24.67 18.38 -54.77
C HIS A 47 25.25 19.43 -53.78
N ASP A 48 26.27 20.14 -54.26
CA ASP A 48 27.19 21.14 -53.66
C ASP A 48 26.61 22.45 -53.09
N ALA A 49 27.40 23.10 -52.21
CA ALA A 49 28.10 24.40 -52.42
C ALA A 49 28.75 24.87 -51.08
N ASP A 50 30.07 25.07 -50.96
CA ASP A 50 30.88 26.29 -51.28
C ASP A 50 30.42 27.57 -50.54
N ALA A 51 31.26 28.45 -49.95
CA ALA A 51 32.74 28.57 -49.86
C ALA A 51 33.13 29.54 -48.67
N PRO A 52 34.39 29.97 -48.42
CA PRO A 52 34.89 30.18 -47.04
C PRO A 52 35.57 31.54 -46.70
N VAL A 53 36.28 31.56 -45.55
CA VAL A 53 37.39 32.47 -45.11
C VAL A 53 37.02 33.81 -44.44
N ILE A 54 37.62 34.06 -43.26
CA ILE A 54 38.45 35.25 -42.87
C ILE A 54 38.71 35.18 -41.34
N GLU A 55 39.93 34.77 -40.98
CA GLU A 55 40.70 35.23 -39.79
C GLU A 55 41.29 36.64 -40.12
N PRO A 56 41.87 37.48 -39.21
CA PRO A 56 42.70 37.01 -38.08
C PRO A 56 42.95 37.96 -36.85
N GLU A 57 43.79 37.47 -35.91
CA GLU A 57 44.62 38.14 -34.86
C GLU A 57 43.92 39.06 -33.81
N GLU A 58 44.50 39.44 -32.66
CA GLU A 58 45.90 39.40 -32.17
C GLU A 58 45.97 39.43 -30.61
N ASN A 59 47.04 38.89 -30.01
CA ASN A 59 47.76 39.21 -28.73
C ASN A 59 47.01 39.76 -27.46
N VAL A 60 47.46 39.58 -26.20
CA VAL A 60 48.82 39.79 -25.64
C VAL A 60 49.12 38.87 -24.43
N ASP A 61 50.42 38.56 -24.31
CA ASP A 61 51.18 37.84 -23.27
C ASP A 61 51.18 38.47 -21.84
N VAL A 62 51.39 37.65 -20.79
CA VAL A 62 52.50 37.72 -19.79
C VAL A 62 52.26 36.86 -18.52
N SER A 63 53.32 36.19 -18.05
CA SER A 63 53.46 35.58 -16.69
C SER A 63 54.57 36.35 -15.91
N PRO A 64 55.13 35.92 -14.74
CA PRO A 64 54.74 34.92 -13.70
C PRO A 64 54.95 35.41 -12.21
N THR A 65 54.83 34.49 -11.23
CA THR A 65 55.30 34.56 -9.80
C THR A 65 54.58 35.56 -8.86
N TYR A 66 54.27 35.27 -7.58
CA TYR A 66 55.16 34.86 -6.46
C TYR A 66 54.36 34.27 -5.26
N ILE A 67 55.06 33.82 -4.22
CA ILE A 67 54.57 33.20 -2.96
C ILE A 67 54.00 34.21 -1.94
N ASP A 68 53.11 33.79 -1.02
CA ASP A 68 53.39 33.70 0.44
C ASP A 68 52.23 33.11 1.31
N SER A 69 52.65 32.49 2.42
CA SER A 69 52.04 32.00 3.67
C SER A 69 50.59 32.31 4.11
N GLY A 70 50.02 31.40 4.93
CA GLY A 70 49.02 31.79 5.95
C GLY A 70 48.10 30.71 6.52
N VAL A 71 48.58 29.81 7.41
CA VAL A 71 47.72 29.13 8.42
C VAL A 71 48.46 29.02 9.75
N GLU A 72 47.84 29.49 10.82
CA GLU A 72 48.44 29.55 12.16
C GLU A 72 48.19 28.30 13.03
N LYS A 73 49.26 27.93 13.75
CA LYS A 73 49.38 27.35 15.10
C LYS A 73 48.11 26.95 15.88
N ILE A 74 48.18 25.78 16.54
CA ILE A 74 47.95 25.62 18.00
C ILE A 74 48.66 24.36 18.56
N ASN A 75 49.89 24.53 19.10
CA ASN A 75 50.30 24.30 20.51
C ASN A 75 49.33 23.51 21.44
N GLU A 76 49.69 22.57 22.35
CA GLU A 76 50.96 22.02 22.94
C GLU A 76 50.66 20.61 23.58
N PRO A 77 51.38 20.05 24.59
CA PRO A 77 52.81 20.10 24.98
C PRO A 77 53.44 18.71 25.28
N GLY A 78 54.77 18.68 25.48
CA GLY A 78 55.37 17.96 26.62
C GLY A 78 56.04 16.59 26.42
N MET A 79 57.33 16.58 26.05
CA MET A 79 58.46 16.32 26.98
C MET A 79 59.77 16.16 26.19
N MET A 80 60.71 17.10 26.38
CA MET A 80 62.08 16.94 25.89
C MET A 80 62.90 16.08 26.85
N VAL A 81 63.73 15.21 26.29
CA VAL A 81 64.89 14.66 26.99
C VAL A 81 66.02 15.68 26.88
N VAL A 82 66.64 16.01 28.01
CA VAL A 82 67.78 16.92 28.11
C VAL A 82 69.04 16.29 27.50
N ASP A 83 69.83 17.12 26.82
CA ASP A 83 71.27 16.95 26.75
C ASP A 83 71.94 18.34 26.78
N GLU A 84 72.46 18.69 27.95
CA GLU A 84 73.36 19.83 28.12
C GLU A 84 74.78 19.26 28.28
N THR A 85 75.73 19.72 27.44
CA THR A 85 76.90 20.48 27.91
C THR A 85 77.93 20.67 26.80
N LYS A 86 78.20 21.95 26.45
CA LYS A 86 79.56 22.45 26.18
C LYS A 86 79.66 23.89 26.67
N GLY A 87 80.34 24.08 27.80
CA GLY A 87 80.60 25.40 28.36
C GLY A 87 81.83 26.08 27.72
N LEU A 88 81.88 27.40 27.85
CA LEU A 88 83.14 28.16 27.78
C LEU A 88 83.68 28.31 29.20
N SER A 89 84.98 28.10 29.39
CA SER A 89 85.81 28.95 30.25
C SER A 89 87.30 28.58 30.10
N ASP A 90 88.01 29.28 29.22
CA ASP A 90 89.47 29.40 29.32
C ASP A 90 89.81 30.52 30.30
N SER A 91 90.71 30.24 31.26
CA SER A 91 91.74 31.14 31.82
C SER A 91 92.06 30.78 33.28
N LEU A 92 93.29 30.32 33.55
CA LEU A 92 94.28 31.06 34.34
C LEU A 92 95.58 30.24 34.56
N THR A 93 96.64 30.71 33.89
CA THR A 93 98.06 30.75 34.29
C THR A 93 98.63 29.86 35.42
N THR A 94 99.60 29.02 35.03
CA THR A 94 100.99 28.97 35.56
C THR A 94 101.24 28.67 37.04
N ALA A 95 101.85 27.50 37.33
CA ALA A 95 103.27 27.40 37.78
C ALA A 95 103.62 25.98 38.25
N ASP A 96 104.82 25.50 37.89
CA ASP A 96 105.44 24.32 38.50
C ASP A 96 105.60 24.46 40.02
N LYS A 97 105.31 23.39 40.76
CA LYS A 97 105.95 23.13 42.05
C LYS A 97 105.91 21.65 42.44
N GLU A 98 107.10 21.06 42.34
CA GLU A 98 107.68 20.03 43.20
C GLU A 98 106.92 18.72 43.49
N VAL A 99 107.64 17.62 43.23
CA VAL A 99 107.33 16.26 43.63
C VAL A 99 107.06 16.19 45.14
N GLN A 100 105.85 15.80 45.51
CA GLN A 100 105.54 15.27 46.85
C GLN A 100 104.88 13.90 46.72
N LEU A 101 105.54 12.92 47.34
CA LEU A 101 105.20 11.51 47.29
C LEU A 101 103.85 11.25 47.98
N HIS A 102 102.73 11.29 47.24
CA HIS A 102 101.44 10.91 47.77
C HIS A 102 101.27 9.39 47.76
N GLN A 103 100.80 8.87 48.88
CA GLN A 103 100.66 7.45 49.16
C GLN A 103 99.57 6.84 48.27
N VAL A 104 99.72 5.57 47.91
CA VAL A 104 98.68 4.80 47.21
C VAL A 104 97.48 4.67 48.15
N ASP A 105 96.38 5.33 47.80
CA ASP A 105 95.14 5.31 48.56
C ASP A 105 94.51 3.90 48.47
N PRO A 106 94.18 3.21 49.59
CA PRO A 106 93.63 1.85 49.54
C PRO A 106 92.24 1.72 48.87
N ASN A 107 91.63 2.84 48.46
CA ASN A 107 90.22 2.94 48.11
C ASN A 107 89.91 2.75 46.60
N GLU A 108 90.92 2.79 45.72
CA GLU A 108 90.70 2.47 44.29
C GLU A 108 90.26 1.00 44.11
N GLY A 109 90.93 0.06 44.79
CA GLY A 109 90.60 -1.36 44.73
C GLY A 109 89.21 -1.71 45.27
N ALA A 110 88.71 -0.97 46.27
CA ALA A 110 87.38 -1.16 46.82
C ALA A 110 86.27 -0.72 45.84
N ASN A 111 86.48 0.39 45.13
CA ASN A 111 85.56 0.85 44.09
C ASN A 111 85.55 -0.07 42.86
N GLU A 112 86.72 -0.55 42.41
CA GLU A 112 86.78 -1.49 41.29
C GLU A 112 86.12 -2.83 41.61
N ALA A 113 86.31 -3.37 42.82
CA ALA A 113 85.64 -4.61 43.24
C ALA A 113 84.10 -4.49 43.21
N LYS A 114 83.55 -3.33 43.61
CA LYS A 114 82.12 -3.04 43.55
C LYS A 114 81.59 -2.94 42.12
N ILE A 115 82.35 -2.30 41.22
CA ILE A 115 82.03 -2.22 39.78
C ILE A 115 82.02 -3.61 39.13
N ASN A 116 83.01 -4.46 39.46
CA ASN A 116 83.09 -5.82 38.92
C ASN A 116 81.91 -6.70 39.37
N ALA A 117 81.52 -6.61 40.65
CA ALA A 117 80.35 -7.34 41.17
C ALA A 117 79.03 -6.90 40.49
N GLU A 118 78.92 -5.63 40.12
CA GLU A 118 77.78 -5.09 39.36
C GLU A 118 77.72 -5.67 37.92
N VAL A 119 78.87 -5.68 37.24
CA VAL A 119 79.05 -6.26 35.89
C VAL A 119 78.71 -7.76 35.87
N ASP A 120 79.22 -8.54 36.82
CA ASP A 120 78.98 -9.98 36.89
C ASP A 120 77.51 -10.30 37.20
N LYS A 121 76.86 -9.53 38.07
CA LYS A 121 75.42 -9.65 38.35
C LYS A 121 74.59 -9.39 37.08
N TRP A 122 74.92 -8.36 36.30
CA TRP A 122 74.24 -8.06 35.05
C TRP A 122 74.45 -9.18 34.01
N ARG A 123 75.71 -9.59 33.76
CA ARG A 123 76.03 -10.70 32.85
C ARG A 123 75.30 -11.99 33.21
N LYS A 124 75.28 -12.35 34.50
CA LYS A 124 74.55 -13.54 35.00
C LYS A 124 73.04 -13.44 34.79
N THR A 125 72.46 -12.25 34.96
CA THR A 125 71.02 -12.01 34.78
C THR A 125 70.59 -12.08 33.31
N HIS A 126 71.42 -11.61 32.39
CA HIS A 126 71.09 -11.53 30.95
C HIS A 126 71.75 -12.60 30.08
N LYS A 127 72.45 -13.58 30.70
CA LYS A 127 73.22 -14.63 30.02
C LYS A 127 72.47 -15.31 28.87
N ALA A 128 71.19 -15.62 29.05
CA ALA A 128 70.36 -16.29 28.03
C ALA A 128 70.18 -15.50 26.71
N ILE A 129 70.34 -14.17 26.73
CA ILE A 129 70.31 -13.33 25.52
C ILE A 129 71.72 -12.96 25.05
N LEU A 130 72.67 -12.83 25.98
CA LEU A 130 74.08 -12.57 25.66
C LEU A 130 74.72 -13.74 24.91
N ASP A 131 74.49 -14.98 25.37
CA ASP A 131 75.01 -16.21 24.76
C ASP A 131 74.37 -16.55 23.40
N LYS A 132 73.17 -16.04 23.11
CA LYS A 132 72.50 -16.29 21.82
C LYS A 132 73.26 -15.61 20.68
N ASP A 133 73.50 -16.33 19.59
CA ASP A 133 73.98 -15.69 18.36
C ASP A 133 72.92 -14.75 17.78
N VAL A 134 73.36 -13.67 17.11
CA VAL A 134 72.46 -12.71 16.45
C VAL A 134 71.60 -13.38 15.37
N ASN A 135 72.09 -14.43 14.72
CA ASN A 135 71.32 -15.17 13.71
C ASN A 135 70.22 -16.03 14.34
N SER A 136 70.34 -16.40 15.62
CA SER A 136 69.36 -17.19 16.39
C SER A 136 68.29 -16.36 17.13
N ILE A 137 68.34 -15.03 17.04
CA ILE A 137 67.31 -14.14 17.63
C ILE A 137 65.98 -14.26 16.89
N THR A 138 64.90 -14.37 17.66
CA THR A 138 63.51 -14.43 17.19
C THR A 138 62.73 -13.17 17.58
N SER A 139 61.53 -12.98 17.04
CA SER A 139 60.57 -11.95 17.49
C SER A 139 60.23 -12.09 18.99
N SER A 140 60.18 -13.32 19.50
CA SER A 140 59.87 -13.61 20.92
C SER A 140 60.93 -13.11 21.91
N ASP A 141 62.18 -12.91 21.44
CA ASP A 141 63.29 -12.43 22.27
C ASP A 141 63.25 -10.92 22.55
N LEU A 142 62.38 -10.17 21.84
CA LEU A 142 62.31 -8.71 21.85
C LEU A 142 62.23 -8.13 23.28
N SER A 143 61.35 -8.67 24.12
CA SER A 143 61.14 -8.20 25.50
C SER A 143 62.34 -8.46 26.41
N ALA A 144 63.02 -9.60 26.24
CA ALA A 144 64.21 -9.97 27.00
C ALA A 144 65.42 -9.11 26.61
N ILE A 145 65.58 -8.79 25.32
CA ILE A 145 66.60 -7.87 24.82
C ILE A 145 66.35 -6.44 25.33
N GLN A 146 65.10 -5.95 25.23
CA GLN A 146 64.70 -4.64 25.78
C GLN A 146 65.01 -4.55 27.28
N LYS A 147 64.67 -5.59 28.06
CA LYS A 147 64.98 -5.64 29.49
C LYS A 147 66.49 -5.55 29.76
N ALA A 148 67.32 -6.27 29.01
CA ALA A 148 68.77 -6.22 29.18
C ALA A 148 69.37 -4.82 28.90
N ILE A 149 68.83 -4.12 27.89
CA ILE A 149 69.20 -2.74 27.55
C ILE A 149 68.75 -1.76 28.65
N SER A 150 67.52 -1.89 29.17
CA SER A 150 67.03 -1.09 30.29
C SER A 150 67.86 -1.31 31.56
N ASP A 151 68.17 -2.57 31.89
CA ASP A 151 68.98 -2.91 33.06
C ASP A 151 70.42 -2.41 32.91
N TYR A 152 71.00 -2.41 31.69
CA TYR A 152 72.30 -1.78 31.41
C TYR A 152 72.26 -0.26 31.62
N ASN A 153 71.19 0.42 31.17
CA ASN A 153 71.05 1.86 31.34
C ASN A 153 70.97 2.29 32.81
N ASN A 154 70.60 1.39 33.72
CA ASN A 154 70.56 1.61 35.16
C ASN A 154 71.90 1.35 35.88
N LEU A 155 72.94 0.86 35.19
CA LEU A 155 74.25 0.57 35.78
C LEU A 155 75.09 1.84 36.07
N SER A 156 76.08 1.71 36.94
CA SER A 156 77.12 2.73 37.15
C SER A 156 77.95 3.02 35.89
N SER A 157 78.56 4.21 35.82
CA SER A 157 79.42 4.61 34.70
C SER A 157 80.59 3.66 34.48
N GLY A 158 81.24 3.22 35.57
CA GLY A 158 82.33 2.23 35.53
C GLY A 158 81.87 0.87 34.98
N ALA A 159 80.69 0.39 35.38
CA ALA A 159 80.14 -0.87 34.88
C ALA A 159 79.73 -0.79 33.40
N LYS A 160 79.13 0.33 32.98
CA LYS A 160 78.80 0.61 31.57
C LYS A 160 80.04 0.57 30.67
N SER A 161 81.13 1.22 31.08
CA SER A 161 82.40 1.21 30.33
C SER A 161 82.96 -0.20 30.12
N LYS A 162 82.79 -1.12 31.10
CA LYS A 162 83.22 -2.53 30.98
C LYS A 162 82.27 -3.42 30.16
N LEU A 163 81.08 -2.94 29.81
CA LEU A 163 80.00 -3.70 29.14
C LEU A 163 79.58 -3.15 27.76
N GLN A 164 80.33 -2.18 27.20
CA GLN A 164 79.97 -1.54 25.93
C GLN A 164 79.86 -2.52 24.74
N LYS A 165 80.63 -3.61 24.74
CA LYS A 165 80.59 -4.63 23.68
C LYS A 165 79.27 -5.39 23.72
N GLU A 166 78.88 -5.88 24.90
CA GLU A 166 77.61 -6.55 25.16
C GLU A 166 76.42 -5.63 24.88
N TYR A 167 76.52 -4.34 25.22
CA TYR A 167 75.48 -3.36 24.90
C TYR A 167 75.29 -3.18 23.38
N LYS A 168 76.37 -3.06 22.60
CA LYS A 168 76.31 -2.95 21.14
C LYS A 168 75.74 -4.22 20.48
N ASP A 169 76.09 -5.39 21.01
CA ASP A 169 75.51 -6.67 20.59
C ASP A 169 73.99 -6.73 20.89
N LEU A 170 73.56 -6.34 22.09
CA LEU A 170 72.14 -6.23 22.43
C LEU A 170 71.38 -5.25 21.52
N GLN A 171 71.98 -4.12 21.12
CA GLN A 171 71.38 -3.19 20.16
C GLN A 171 71.18 -3.83 18.76
N ASN A 172 72.17 -4.58 18.28
CA ASN A 172 72.05 -5.31 17.01
C ASN A 172 70.95 -6.40 17.08
N LYS A 173 70.92 -7.16 18.19
CA LYS A 173 69.88 -8.17 18.47
C LYS A 173 68.49 -7.52 18.56
N LEU A 174 68.38 -6.33 19.16
CA LEU A 174 67.13 -5.58 19.25
C LEU A 174 66.61 -5.17 17.87
N ALA A 175 67.48 -4.65 17.00
CA ALA A 175 67.13 -4.24 15.64
C ALA A 175 66.56 -5.43 14.85
N LYS A 176 67.21 -6.60 14.93
CA LYS A 176 66.72 -7.82 14.29
C LYS A 176 65.39 -8.33 14.89
N ALA A 177 65.28 -8.39 16.22
CA ALA A 177 64.05 -8.85 16.88
C ALA A 177 62.84 -7.97 16.49
N LYS A 178 63.03 -6.65 16.39
CA LYS A 178 62.02 -5.71 15.89
C LYS A 178 61.62 -6.00 14.45
N ALA A 179 62.60 -6.14 13.54
CA ALA A 179 62.32 -6.42 12.13
C ALA A 179 61.53 -7.73 11.94
N LEU A 180 61.89 -8.80 12.66
CA LEU A 180 61.15 -10.07 12.64
C LEU A 180 59.72 -9.92 13.18
N ALA A 181 59.53 -9.22 14.30
CA ALA A 181 58.21 -8.99 14.87
C ALA A 181 57.30 -8.15 13.95
N GLU A 182 57.87 -7.15 13.26
CA GLU A 182 57.15 -6.33 12.29
C GLU A 182 56.76 -7.13 11.02
N GLU A 183 57.66 -7.98 10.53
CA GLU A 183 57.39 -8.86 9.39
C GLU A 183 56.29 -9.91 9.72
N GLU A 184 56.33 -10.51 10.90
CA GLU A 184 55.29 -11.43 11.40
C GLU A 184 53.94 -10.71 11.57
N ALA A 185 53.94 -9.51 12.15
CA ALA A 185 52.72 -8.70 12.29
C ALA A 185 52.11 -8.34 10.93
N LYS A 186 52.94 -7.98 9.94
CA LYS A 186 52.49 -7.71 8.57
C LYS A 186 51.88 -8.95 7.91
N LYS A 187 52.56 -10.10 7.97
CA LYS A 187 52.04 -11.37 7.44
C LYS A 187 50.70 -11.77 8.08
N ALA A 188 50.56 -11.58 9.39
CA ALA A 188 49.31 -11.84 10.11
C ALA A 188 48.18 -10.88 9.69
N ALA A 189 48.49 -9.59 9.48
CA ALA A 189 47.53 -8.61 8.97
C ALA A 189 47.06 -8.93 7.55
N ASP A 190 47.99 -9.22 6.63
CA ASP A 190 47.69 -9.58 5.24
C ASP A 190 46.84 -10.86 5.15
N ALA A 191 47.17 -11.89 5.93
CA ALA A 191 46.40 -13.13 6.01
C ALA A 191 44.96 -12.88 6.54
N LYS A 192 44.81 -12.04 7.56
CA LYS A 192 43.50 -11.67 8.12
C LYS A 192 42.67 -10.84 7.14
N ALA A 193 43.29 -9.91 6.42
CA ALA A 193 42.64 -9.11 5.38
C ALA A 193 42.14 -9.99 4.23
N LYS A 194 42.97 -10.93 3.76
CA LYS A 194 42.58 -11.90 2.73
C LYS A 194 41.41 -12.78 3.18
N ALA A 195 41.49 -13.37 4.38
CA ALA A 195 40.41 -14.20 4.91
C ALA A 195 39.07 -13.44 5.06
N ALA A 196 39.12 -12.15 5.45
CA ALA A 196 37.95 -11.29 5.50
C ALA A 196 37.37 -10.98 4.10
N ALA A 197 38.24 -10.73 3.11
CA ALA A 197 37.83 -10.52 1.73
C ALA A 197 37.19 -11.77 1.10
N ASP A 198 37.80 -12.95 1.28
CA ASP A 198 37.29 -14.23 0.79
C ASP A 198 35.94 -14.58 1.45
N ALA A 199 35.79 -14.34 2.76
CA ALA A 199 34.53 -14.52 3.48
C ALA A 199 33.43 -13.56 2.98
N LYS A 200 33.77 -12.29 2.73
CA LYS A 200 32.84 -11.32 2.15
C LYS A 200 32.43 -11.70 0.73
N ALA A 201 33.36 -12.07 -0.14
CA ALA A 201 33.08 -12.48 -1.50
C ALA A 201 32.14 -13.71 -1.54
N LYS A 202 32.33 -14.67 -0.64
CA LYS A 202 31.40 -15.80 -0.47
C LYS A 202 30.01 -15.36 -0.01
N ALA A 203 29.93 -14.50 1.01
CA ALA A 203 28.65 -13.99 1.52
C ALA A 203 27.88 -13.20 0.45
N ASP A 204 28.56 -12.34 -0.31
CA ASP A 204 27.97 -11.57 -1.41
C ASP A 204 27.46 -12.49 -2.54
N ALA A 205 28.23 -13.54 -2.88
CA ALA A 205 27.84 -14.52 -3.88
C ALA A 205 26.63 -15.37 -3.46
N ASP A 206 26.58 -15.80 -2.19
CA ASP A 206 25.46 -16.58 -1.67
C ASP A 206 24.21 -15.71 -1.48
N ALA A 207 24.36 -14.43 -1.10
CA ALA A 207 23.27 -13.44 -1.10
C ALA A 207 22.71 -13.20 -2.51
N LYS A 208 23.56 -13.10 -3.54
CA LYS A 208 23.13 -12.98 -4.94
C LYS A 208 22.32 -14.20 -5.39
N LYS A 209 22.81 -15.42 -5.14
CA LYS A 209 22.06 -16.66 -5.46
C LYS A 209 20.70 -16.72 -4.78
N ALA A 210 20.61 -16.27 -3.52
CA ALA A 210 19.35 -16.22 -2.79
C ALA A 210 18.36 -15.21 -3.40
N ALA A 211 18.85 -14.04 -3.83
CA ALA A 211 18.05 -13.04 -4.53
C ALA A 211 17.53 -13.55 -5.89
N ASP A 212 18.42 -14.15 -6.71
CA ASP A 212 18.07 -14.72 -8.01
C ASP A 212 17.04 -15.86 -7.87
N ALA A 213 17.21 -16.74 -6.87
CA ALA A 213 16.26 -17.81 -6.56
C ALA A 213 14.89 -17.27 -6.12
N LYS A 214 14.86 -16.20 -5.30
CA LYS A 214 13.61 -15.55 -4.90
C LYS A 214 12.90 -14.91 -6.10
N ALA A 215 13.63 -14.18 -6.94
CA ALA A 215 13.06 -13.54 -8.13
C ALA A 215 12.42 -14.57 -9.09
N LYS A 216 13.06 -15.73 -9.26
CA LYS A 216 12.49 -16.86 -10.02
C LYS A 216 11.20 -17.39 -9.38
N ALA A 217 11.20 -17.62 -8.07
CA ALA A 217 10.03 -18.14 -7.35
C ALA A 217 8.84 -17.17 -7.42
N ASP A 218 9.07 -15.86 -7.26
CA ASP A 218 8.05 -14.82 -7.37
C ASP A 218 7.45 -14.79 -8.79
N ALA A 219 8.28 -14.92 -9.83
CA ALA A 219 7.85 -14.94 -11.24
C ALA A 219 7.04 -16.20 -11.59
N ASP A 220 7.46 -17.37 -11.11
CA ASP A 220 6.76 -18.63 -11.35
C ASP A 220 5.44 -18.71 -10.54
N ALA A 221 5.39 -18.12 -9.33
CA ALA A 221 4.14 -17.92 -8.58
C ALA A 221 3.15 -16.99 -9.29
N LYS A 222 3.62 -15.90 -9.91
CA LYS A 222 2.77 -15.01 -10.71
C LYS A 222 2.15 -15.76 -11.91
N LYS A 223 2.94 -16.52 -12.67
CA LYS A 223 2.43 -17.35 -13.78
C LYS A 223 1.37 -18.35 -13.32
N ALA A 224 1.57 -18.99 -12.16
CA ALA A 224 0.59 -19.91 -11.59
C ALA A 224 -0.72 -19.22 -11.18
N ALA A 225 -0.67 -17.96 -10.72
CA ALA A 225 -1.86 -17.16 -10.45
C ALA A 225 -2.58 -16.77 -11.75
N ASP A 226 -1.86 -16.30 -12.77
CA ASP A 226 -2.42 -15.94 -14.08
C ASP A 226 -3.11 -17.16 -14.74
N ALA A 227 -2.49 -18.34 -14.69
CA ALA A 227 -3.06 -19.59 -15.19
C ALA A 227 -4.37 -20.01 -14.48
N LYS A 228 -4.49 -19.75 -13.16
CA LYS A 228 -5.75 -19.98 -12.42
C LYS A 228 -6.85 -19.04 -12.88
N VAL A 229 -6.53 -17.78 -13.17
CA VAL A 229 -7.49 -16.80 -13.72
C VAL A 229 -7.95 -17.23 -15.11
N ASP A 230 -7.06 -17.73 -15.97
CA ASP A 230 -7.43 -18.21 -17.30
C ASP A 230 -8.30 -19.49 -17.24
N ALA A 231 -8.02 -20.40 -16.31
CA ALA A 231 -8.88 -21.56 -16.06
C ALA A 231 -10.28 -21.17 -15.56
N GLU A 232 -10.38 -20.16 -14.68
CA GLU A 232 -11.66 -19.59 -14.22
C GLU A 232 -12.45 -18.98 -15.38
N VAL A 233 -11.81 -18.16 -16.22
CA VAL A 233 -12.41 -17.57 -17.42
C VAL A 233 -12.89 -18.63 -18.41
N ALA A 234 -12.07 -19.65 -18.67
CA ALA A 234 -12.42 -20.74 -19.59
C ALA A 234 -13.64 -21.54 -19.10
N LYS A 235 -13.67 -21.88 -17.80
CA LYS A 235 -14.81 -22.58 -17.18
C LYS A 235 -16.10 -21.75 -17.23
N TRP A 236 -16.03 -20.44 -17.00
CA TRP A 236 -17.19 -19.56 -17.13
C TRP A 236 -17.71 -19.52 -18.58
N LYS A 237 -16.82 -19.31 -19.56
CA LYS A 237 -17.18 -19.31 -21.00
C LYS A 237 -17.82 -20.63 -21.43
N GLN A 238 -17.27 -21.76 -20.98
CA GLN A 238 -17.81 -23.09 -21.25
C GLN A 238 -19.22 -23.26 -20.66
N THR A 239 -19.41 -22.85 -19.40
CA THR A 239 -20.71 -22.97 -18.67
C THR A 239 -21.82 -22.14 -19.31
N HIS A 240 -21.50 -20.98 -19.89
CA HIS A 240 -22.49 -20.06 -20.48
C HIS A 240 -22.49 -20.03 -22.01
N ASN A 241 -21.77 -20.95 -22.66
CA ASN A 241 -21.56 -20.95 -24.10
C ASN A 241 -22.86 -20.83 -24.90
N ALA A 242 -23.91 -21.55 -24.51
CA ALA A 242 -25.22 -21.55 -25.19
C ALA A 242 -25.85 -20.15 -25.34
N ILE A 243 -25.63 -19.24 -24.38
CA ILE A 243 -26.16 -17.87 -24.41
C ILE A 243 -25.16 -16.90 -25.04
N LEU A 244 -23.85 -17.13 -24.84
CA LEU A 244 -22.78 -16.35 -25.48
C LEU A 244 -22.80 -16.51 -27.00
N SER A 245 -22.94 -17.74 -27.51
CA SER A 245 -23.02 -18.04 -28.94
C SER A 245 -24.36 -17.69 -29.58
N LYS A 246 -25.42 -17.44 -28.80
CA LYS A 246 -26.76 -17.12 -29.32
C LYS A 246 -26.75 -15.76 -30.02
N ASN A 247 -27.30 -15.72 -31.24
CA ASN A 247 -27.45 -14.48 -32.01
C ASN A 247 -28.39 -13.53 -31.26
N ALA A 248 -27.99 -12.26 -31.09
CA ALA A 248 -28.75 -11.23 -30.38
C ALA A 248 -30.19 -11.04 -30.91
N ASN A 249 -30.43 -11.27 -32.21
CA ASN A 249 -31.76 -11.16 -32.82
C ASN A 249 -32.66 -12.37 -32.50
N SER A 250 -32.09 -13.48 -32.04
CA SER A 250 -32.82 -14.71 -31.65
C SER A 250 -33.06 -14.83 -30.13
N VAL A 251 -32.72 -13.78 -29.37
CA VAL A 251 -32.95 -13.71 -27.93
C VAL A 251 -34.41 -13.37 -27.63
N THR A 252 -35.00 -14.13 -26.73
CA THR A 252 -36.42 -14.09 -26.35
C THR A 252 -36.58 -14.07 -24.82
N ALA A 253 -37.79 -13.83 -24.33
CA ALA A 253 -38.15 -13.93 -22.92
C ALA A 253 -37.74 -15.26 -22.27
N ASN A 254 -37.74 -16.38 -23.02
CA ASN A 254 -37.34 -17.69 -22.51
C ASN A 254 -35.85 -17.78 -22.16
N ASP A 255 -35.00 -16.92 -22.74
CA ASP A 255 -33.56 -16.88 -22.45
C ASP A 255 -33.24 -16.09 -21.17
N LEU A 256 -34.21 -15.34 -20.63
CA LEU A 256 -34.05 -14.44 -19.49
C LEU A 256 -33.40 -15.12 -18.26
N PRO A 257 -33.80 -16.34 -17.82
CA PRO A 257 -33.16 -16.99 -16.67
C PRO A 257 -31.70 -17.37 -16.95
N ALA A 258 -31.38 -17.79 -18.17
CA ALA A 258 -30.02 -18.20 -18.54
C ALA A 258 -29.07 -17.00 -18.68
N ILE A 259 -29.56 -15.88 -19.23
CA ILE A 259 -28.84 -14.60 -19.26
C ILE A 259 -28.61 -14.07 -17.84
N GLN A 260 -29.63 -14.10 -16.99
CA GLN A 260 -29.51 -13.70 -15.58
C GLN A 260 -28.52 -14.60 -14.82
N LYS A 261 -28.53 -15.91 -15.05
CA LYS A 261 -27.54 -16.83 -14.46
C LYS A 261 -26.12 -16.48 -14.90
N ALA A 262 -25.88 -16.21 -16.18
CA ALA A 262 -24.56 -15.84 -16.69
C ALA A 262 -24.04 -14.52 -16.09
N ILE A 263 -24.92 -13.52 -15.94
CA ILE A 263 -24.63 -12.26 -15.22
C ILE A 263 -24.35 -12.52 -13.74
N ASN A 264 -25.17 -13.38 -13.11
CA ASN A 264 -24.99 -14.00 -11.80
C ASN A 264 -23.55 -14.47 -11.60
N ASP A 265 -23.16 -15.45 -12.41
CA ASP A 265 -21.89 -16.14 -12.31
C ASP A 265 -20.70 -15.27 -12.73
N TYR A 266 -20.88 -14.29 -13.62
CA TYR A 266 -19.85 -13.27 -13.92
C TYR A 266 -19.54 -12.40 -12.70
N ASN A 267 -20.59 -11.91 -12.01
CA ASN A 267 -20.42 -11.13 -10.77
C ASN A 267 -19.76 -11.96 -9.65
N ASN A 268 -19.77 -13.28 -9.78
CA ASN A 268 -19.17 -14.22 -8.85
C ASN A 268 -17.68 -14.52 -9.10
N LEU A 269 -17.11 -14.09 -10.24
CA LEU A 269 -15.71 -14.34 -10.59
C LEU A 269 -14.72 -13.42 -9.85
N SER A 270 -13.44 -13.78 -9.88
CA SER A 270 -12.32 -12.92 -9.46
C SER A 270 -12.27 -11.63 -10.29
N SER A 271 -11.70 -10.55 -9.72
CA SER A 271 -11.57 -9.26 -10.40
C SER A 271 -10.71 -9.36 -11.68
N ALA A 272 -9.70 -10.22 -11.69
CA ALA A 272 -8.87 -10.47 -12.86
C ALA A 272 -9.63 -11.20 -13.98
N ALA A 273 -10.45 -12.20 -13.63
CA ALA A 273 -11.30 -12.91 -14.59
C ALA A 273 -12.39 -12.00 -15.17
N LYS A 274 -13.02 -11.16 -14.33
CA LYS A 274 -13.99 -10.13 -14.77
C LYS A 274 -13.40 -9.19 -15.82
N ASN A 275 -12.18 -8.69 -15.58
CA ASN A 275 -11.50 -7.81 -16.54
C ASN A 275 -11.27 -8.48 -17.90
N LYS A 276 -10.95 -9.79 -17.93
CA LYS A 276 -10.82 -10.58 -19.17
C LYS A 276 -12.17 -10.90 -19.86
N LEU A 277 -13.31 -10.60 -19.23
CA LEU A 277 -14.67 -10.98 -19.66
C LEU A 277 -15.63 -9.80 -19.87
N GLN A 278 -15.14 -8.56 -19.84
CA GLN A 278 -15.98 -7.36 -19.94
C GLN A 278 -16.80 -7.27 -21.25
N LYS A 279 -16.26 -7.81 -22.36
CA LYS A 279 -16.94 -7.81 -23.66
C LYS A 279 -18.16 -8.73 -23.64
N GLU A 280 -17.98 -9.94 -23.15
CA GLU A 280 -19.02 -10.95 -22.95
C GLU A 280 -20.09 -10.47 -21.96
N TYR A 281 -19.68 -9.80 -20.89
CA TYR A 281 -20.61 -9.20 -19.93
C TYR A 281 -21.48 -8.10 -20.56
N LYS A 282 -20.90 -7.22 -21.39
CA LYS A 282 -21.65 -6.18 -22.12
C LYS A 282 -22.63 -6.79 -23.13
N ASP A 283 -22.24 -7.86 -23.82
CA ASP A 283 -23.14 -8.61 -24.70
C ASP A 283 -24.33 -9.22 -23.92
N LEU A 284 -24.07 -9.87 -22.78
CA LEU A 284 -25.13 -10.39 -21.90
C LEU A 284 -26.09 -9.31 -21.40
N GLN A 285 -25.59 -8.10 -21.08
CA GLN A 285 -26.45 -6.97 -20.72
C GLN A 285 -27.36 -6.52 -21.88
N ASN A 286 -26.83 -6.44 -23.10
CA ASN A 286 -27.63 -6.11 -24.29
C ASN A 286 -28.70 -7.18 -24.56
N LYS A 287 -28.32 -8.45 -24.44
CA LYS A 287 -29.24 -9.60 -24.57
C LYS A 287 -30.33 -9.57 -23.49
N LEU A 288 -30.01 -9.20 -22.24
CA LEU A 288 -30.98 -9.04 -21.17
C LEU A 288 -32.04 -7.97 -21.49
N SER A 289 -31.61 -6.81 -22.00
CA SER A 289 -32.52 -5.74 -22.43
C SER A 289 -33.43 -6.20 -23.57
N LYS A 290 -32.90 -6.97 -24.54
CA LYS A 290 -33.70 -7.55 -25.64
C LYS A 290 -34.72 -8.59 -25.17
N ALA A 291 -34.34 -9.49 -24.26
CA ALA A 291 -35.23 -10.49 -23.69
C ALA A 291 -36.40 -9.85 -22.93
N LYS A 292 -36.14 -8.80 -22.15
CA LYS A 292 -37.19 -8.03 -21.46
C LYS A 292 -38.12 -7.30 -22.42
N ALA A 293 -37.59 -6.72 -23.50
CA ALA A 293 -38.43 -6.07 -24.51
C ALA A 293 -39.37 -7.05 -25.24
N ASP A 294 -38.93 -8.31 -25.45
CA ASP A 294 -39.79 -9.39 -25.98
C ASP A 294 -40.87 -9.82 -24.98
N GLU A 295 -40.53 -9.90 -23.69
CA GLU A 295 -41.48 -10.15 -22.60
C GLU A 295 -42.55 -9.05 -22.52
N ASP A 296 -42.14 -7.78 -22.48
CA ASP A 296 -43.05 -6.63 -22.45
C ASP A 296 -43.92 -6.54 -23.71
N ALA A 297 -43.37 -6.84 -24.90
CA ALA A 297 -44.14 -6.86 -26.14
C ALA A 297 -45.24 -7.93 -26.13
N LYS A 298 -44.94 -9.13 -25.61
CA LYS A 298 -45.94 -10.21 -25.44
C LYS A 298 -47.05 -9.82 -24.46
N VAL A 299 -46.68 -9.25 -23.31
CA VAL A 299 -47.64 -8.75 -22.32
C VAL A 299 -48.49 -7.62 -22.90
N ASN A 300 -47.91 -6.70 -23.67
CA ASN A 300 -48.66 -5.62 -24.31
C ASN A 300 -49.63 -6.15 -25.39
N ALA A 301 -49.22 -7.15 -26.18
CA ALA A 301 -50.10 -7.79 -27.16
C ALA A 301 -51.28 -8.52 -26.50
N GLU A 302 -51.07 -9.15 -25.35
CA GLU A 302 -52.14 -9.74 -24.52
C GLU A 302 -53.12 -8.67 -24.01
N VAL A 303 -52.60 -7.56 -23.45
CA VAL A 303 -53.39 -6.42 -22.97
C VAL A 303 -54.24 -5.80 -24.08
N GLU A 304 -53.63 -5.50 -25.23
CA GLU A 304 -54.34 -4.87 -26.35
C GLU A 304 -55.39 -5.81 -26.96
N LYS A 305 -55.10 -7.12 -27.07
CA LYS A 305 -56.09 -8.11 -27.51
C LYS A 305 -57.30 -8.16 -26.57
N TRP A 306 -57.08 -8.11 -25.26
CA TRP A 306 -58.17 -8.05 -24.27
C TRP A 306 -58.98 -6.75 -24.43
N LYS A 307 -58.32 -5.59 -24.54
CA LYS A 307 -58.99 -4.29 -24.75
C LYS A 307 -59.84 -4.27 -26.01
N GLN A 308 -59.32 -4.78 -27.12
CA GLN A 308 -60.05 -4.89 -28.38
C GLN A 308 -61.27 -5.82 -28.25
N THR A 309 -61.10 -6.98 -27.61
CA THR A 309 -62.18 -7.97 -27.40
C THR A 309 -63.33 -7.40 -26.54
N HIS A 310 -63.04 -6.52 -25.58
CA HIS A 310 -64.03 -5.95 -24.66
C HIS A 310 -64.39 -4.48 -24.92
N ASN A 311 -63.93 -3.90 -26.04
CA ASN A 311 -64.07 -2.48 -26.35
C ASN A 311 -65.53 -1.98 -26.26
N ALA A 312 -66.50 -2.79 -26.70
CA ALA A 312 -67.92 -2.45 -26.65
C ALA A 312 -68.44 -2.16 -25.23
N ILE A 313 -67.88 -2.78 -24.18
CA ILE A 313 -68.26 -2.54 -22.78
C ILE A 313 -67.35 -1.51 -22.12
N LEU A 314 -66.07 -1.46 -22.50
CA LEU A 314 -65.12 -0.47 -22.00
C LEU A 314 -65.51 0.96 -22.44
N SER A 315 -65.95 1.14 -23.69
CA SER A 315 -66.38 2.43 -24.26
C SER A 315 -67.75 2.91 -23.79
N LYS A 316 -68.64 2.02 -23.32
CA LYS A 316 -69.96 2.41 -22.79
C LYS A 316 -69.83 3.31 -21.55
N ASN A 317 -70.62 4.38 -21.53
CA ASN A 317 -70.74 5.27 -20.38
C ASN A 317 -71.39 4.50 -19.21
N ALA A 318 -70.93 4.74 -17.98
CA ALA A 318 -71.49 4.10 -16.79
C ALA A 318 -72.97 4.45 -16.52
N ASN A 319 -73.57 5.36 -17.28
CA ASN A 319 -74.99 5.71 -17.24
C ASN A 319 -75.81 5.08 -18.40
N SER A 320 -75.15 4.40 -19.34
CA SER A 320 -75.77 3.69 -20.48
C SER A 320 -75.61 2.17 -20.38
N ILE A 321 -75.39 1.66 -19.17
CA ILE A 321 -75.30 0.23 -18.85
C ILE A 321 -76.70 -0.30 -18.56
N THR A 322 -77.10 -1.37 -19.22
CA THR A 322 -78.41 -2.03 -19.04
C THR A 322 -78.27 -3.45 -18.50
N ALA A 323 -79.39 -4.12 -18.21
CA ALA A 323 -79.39 -5.52 -17.81
C ALA A 323 -78.77 -6.45 -18.88
N ASP A 324 -78.95 -6.13 -20.16
CA ASP A 324 -78.40 -6.91 -21.30
C ASP A 324 -76.86 -6.93 -21.31
N ASP A 325 -76.22 -5.88 -20.80
CA ASP A 325 -74.77 -5.76 -20.70
C ASP A 325 -74.15 -6.69 -19.64
N LEU A 326 -74.95 -7.23 -18.71
CA LEU A 326 -74.48 -8.04 -17.58
C LEU A 326 -73.64 -9.23 -18.02
N SER A 327 -74.06 -9.93 -19.07
CA SER A 327 -73.35 -11.09 -19.63
C SER A 327 -71.97 -10.70 -20.21
N ALA A 328 -71.90 -9.58 -20.91
CA ALA A 328 -70.67 -9.09 -21.53
C ALA A 328 -69.68 -8.52 -20.50
N ILE A 329 -70.18 -7.86 -19.44
CA ILE A 329 -69.37 -7.39 -18.31
C ILE A 329 -68.80 -8.59 -17.54
N GLN A 330 -69.61 -9.61 -17.25
CA GLN A 330 -69.14 -10.86 -16.61
C GLN A 330 -68.09 -11.57 -17.46
N LYS A 331 -68.29 -11.65 -18.79
CA LYS A 331 -67.30 -12.21 -19.71
C LYS A 331 -65.97 -11.45 -19.64
N ALA A 332 -65.99 -10.12 -19.67
CA ALA A 332 -64.77 -9.31 -19.60
C ALA A 332 -64.00 -9.49 -18.27
N ILE A 333 -64.71 -9.61 -17.15
CA ILE A 333 -64.14 -9.92 -15.83
C ILE A 333 -63.51 -11.32 -15.79
N ASN A 334 -64.18 -12.33 -16.35
CA ASN A 334 -63.67 -13.70 -16.42
C ASN A 334 -62.45 -13.81 -17.34
N ASP A 335 -62.48 -13.17 -18.50
CA ASP A 335 -61.37 -13.14 -19.45
C ASP A 335 -60.16 -12.39 -18.85
N TYR A 336 -60.38 -11.30 -18.10
CA TYR A 336 -59.32 -10.62 -17.32
C TYR A 336 -58.69 -11.57 -16.29
N ASN A 337 -59.50 -12.37 -15.58
CA ASN A 337 -59.01 -13.35 -14.62
C ASN A 337 -58.17 -14.47 -15.27
N GLY A 338 -58.31 -14.70 -16.58
CA GLY A 338 -57.48 -15.62 -17.37
C GLY A 338 -56.12 -15.08 -17.81
N LEU A 339 -55.89 -13.76 -17.78
CA LEU A 339 -54.66 -13.13 -18.29
C LEU A 339 -53.42 -13.42 -17.42
N SER A 340 -52.23 -13.19 -17.98
CA SER A 340 -50.97 -13.17 -17.22
C SER A 340 -50.98 -12.13 -16.09
N ALA A 341 -50.21 -12.37 -15.03
CA ALA A 341 -50.11 -11.44 -13.90
C ALA A 341 -49.61 -10.05 -14.32
N ALA A 342 -48.68 -9.99 -15.30
CA ALA A 342 -48.18 -8.74 -15.84
C ALA A 342 -49.24 -7.98 -16.66
N ALA A 343 -50.06 -8.69 -17.45
CA ALA A 343 -51.17 -8.07 -18.19
C ALA A 343 -52.28 -7.58 -17.26
N LYS A 344 -52.63 -8.35 -16.22
CA LYS A 344 -53.58 -7.93 -15.16
C LYS A 344 -53.16 -6.63 -14.50
N ASN A 345 -51.89 -6.49 -14.10
CA ASN A 345 -51.36 -5.27 -13.51
C ASN A 345 -51.51 -4.05 -14.43
N LYS A 346 -51.33 -4.22 -15.75
CA LYS A 346 -51.53 -3.15 -16.75
C LYS A 346 -53.01 -2.81 -17.02
N LEU A 347 -53.97 -3.61 -16.52
CA LEU A 347 -55.41 -3.52 -16.79
C LEU A 347 -56.28 -3.26 -15.54
N GLN A 348 -55.68 -2.95 -14.39
CA GLN A 348 -56.41 -2.76 -13.12
C GLN A 348 -57.46 -1.65 -13.17
N LYS A 349 -57.24 -0.59 -13.96
CA LYS A 349 -58.18 0.53 -14.12
C LYS A 349 -59.44 0.10 -14.86
N GLU A 350 -59.26 -0.61 -15.98
CA GLU A 350 -60.33 -1.19 -16.79
C GLU A 350 -61.11 -2.25 -16.01
N TYR A 351 -60.41 -3.09 -15.23
CA TYR A 351 -61.04 -4.07 -14.35
C TYR A 351 -61.92 -3.42 -13.26
N LYS A 352 -61.43 -2.36 -12.61
CA LYS A 352 -62.21 -1.60 -11.62
C LYS A 352 -63.45 -0.92 -12.22
N ASP A 353 -63.34 -0.41 -13.46
CA ASP A 353 -64.49 0.13 -14.20
C ASP A 353 -65.52 -0.97 -14.50
N LEU A 354 -65.09 -2.15 -14.96
CA LEU A 354 -65.98 -3.30 -15.16
C LEU A 354 -66.69 -3.74 -13.88
N GLN A 355 -66.00 -3.76 -12.73
CA GLN A 355 -66.63 -4.05 -11.43
C GLN A 355 -67.73 -3.03 -11.09
N ASN A 356 -67.48 -1.73 -11.31
CA ASN A 356 -68.47 -0.68 -11.09
C ASN A 356 -69.66 -0.81 -12.05
N LYS A 357 -69.42 -1.11 -13.33
CA LYS A 357 -70.45 -1.38 -14.34
C LYS A 357 -71.28 -2.61 -13.98
N LEU A 358 -70.66 -3.68 -13.46
CA LEU A 358 -71.36 -4.88 -12.98
C LEU A 358 -72.30 -4.57 -11.82
N ALA A 359 -71.88 -3.73 -10.87
CA ALA A 359 -72.72 -3.29 -9.75
C ALA A 359 -73.95 -2.52 -10.27
N LYS A 360 -73.76 -1.60 -11.22
CA LYS A 360 -74.85 -0.82 -11.83
C LYS A 360 -75.83 -1.68 -12.65
N ALA A 361 -75.32 -2.62 -13.45
CA ALA A 361 -76.17 -3.54 -14.23
C ALA A 361 -77.08 -4.38 -13.33
N LYS A 362 -76.60 -4.77 -12.14
CA LYS A 362 -77.37 -5.51 -11.13
C LYS A 362 -78.38 -4.66 -10.36
N SER A 363 -78.23 -3.32 -10.32
CA SER A 363 -79.19 -2.41 -9.68
C SER A 363 -80.26 -1.85 -10.63
N GLY A 364 -80.33 -2.36 -11.88
CA GLY A 364 -81.14 -1.80 -12.95
C GLY A 364 -82.67 -1.92 -12.82
N ASP A 365 -83.18 -2.69 -11.85
CA ASP A 365 -84.62 -2.97 -11.69
C ASP A 365 -85.41 -1.87 -10.94
N SER A 366 -84.76 -0.79 -10.48
CA SER A 366 -85.42 0.26 -9.66
C SER A 366 -85.35 1.65 -10.30
N LYS A 367 -86.41 2.06 -10.99
CA LYS A 367 -86.58 3.43 -11.49
C LYS A 367 -87.14 4.38 -10.41
N ALA A 368 -86.45 5.52 -10.25
CA ALA A 368 -86.97 6.85 -9.89
C ALA A 368 -87.58 7.13 -8.51
N LYS A 369 -86.86 7.94 -7.71
CA LYS A 369 -87.21 9.27 -7.10
C LYS A 369 -86.14 9.57 -6.04
N ASP A 370 -85.58 10.77 -5.83
CA ASP A 370 -86.15 12.12 -5.76
C ASP A 370 -85.01 13.17 -5.91
N ALA A 371 -85.32 14.47 -5.85
CA ALA A 371 -84.40 15.58 -6.12
C ALA A 371 -83.75 16.22 -4.88
N GLY A 372 -82.67 16.98 -5.10
CA GLY A 372 -82.31 18.14 -4.24
C GLY A 372 -81.09 18.00 -3.31
N ASN A 373 -79.96 18.58 -3.76
CA ASN A 373 -79.12 19.56 -3.03
C ASN A 373 -78.97 19.38 -1.49
N THR A 374 -77.80 19.04 -0.93
CA THR A 374 -76.65 19.97 -0.76
C THR A 374 -75.35 19.24 -0.36
N LEU A 375 -74.19 19.88 -0.64
CA LEU A 375 -72.97 19.64 0.15
C LEU A 375 -73.10 20.37 1.49
N SER A 376 -72.76 19.70 2.60
CA SER A 376 -71.78 20.26 3.55
C SER A 376 -71.19 19.19 4.46
N VAL A 377 -69.89 19.38 4.75
CA VAL A 377 -69.12 18.63 5.73
C VAL A 377 -69.62 18.94 7.14
N SER A 378 -69.69 17.94 8.02
CA SER A 378 -69.17 18.05 9.40
C SER A 378 -69.06 16.69 10.08
N ASP A 379 -67.94 16.53 10.75
CA ASP A 379 -67.43 15.39 11.51
C ASP A 379 -68.33 14.96 12.68
N ASN A 380 -68.43 13.64 12.94
CA ASN A 380 -68.11 13.04 14.25
C ASN A 380 -68.39 11.52 14.33
N GLY A 381 -67.51 10.80 15.02
CA GLY A 381 -67.97 9.79 15.99
C GLY A 381 -68.13 8.32 15.54
N ASN A 382 -67.03 7.69 15.12
CA ASN A 382 -66.65 6.30 15.50
C ASN A 382 -67.75 5.20 15.59
N SER A 383 -67.78 4.24 14.66
CA SER A 383 -67.21 2.89 14.90
C SER A 383 -67.65 1.79 13.91
N SER A 384 -66.64 1.02 13.46
CA SER A 384 -66.68 -0.40 13.07
C SER A 384 -67.43 -0.90 11.82
N LYS A 385 -66.61 -1.46 10.91
CA LYS A 385 -66.85 -2.52 9.89
C LYS A 385 -67.11 -2.10 8.44
N ILE A 386 -66.04 -1.64 7.79
CA ILE A 386 -65.75 -2.05 6.40
C ILE A 386 -64.54 -2.98 6.46
N ALA A 387 -64.70 -4.22 6.00
CA ALA A 387 -63.62 -5.20 5.97
C ALA A 387 -62.68 -4.92 4.78
N THR A 388 -61.72 -4.02 4.97
CA THR A 388 -60.55 -3.92 4.09
C THR A 388 -59.64 -5.10 4.37
N ASN A 389 -59.44 -5.97 3.37
CA ASN A 389 -58.37 -6.98 3.42
C ASN A 389 -57.02 -6.32 3.09
N THR A 390 -56.62 -5.37 3.92
CA THR A 390 -55.34 -4.67 3.87
C THR A 390 -54.81 -4.58 5.30
N GLN A 391 -53.97 -5.54 5.69
CA GLN A 391 -53.14 -5.41 6.88
C GLN A 391 -52.26 -4.16 6.72
N PRO A 392 -52.27 -3.19 7.65
CA PRO A 392 -51.42 -2.02 7.55
C PRO A 392 -49.96 -2.43 7.77
N ARG A 393 -49.08 -2.13 6.81
CA ARG A 393 -47.64 -2.36 6.95
C ARG A 393 -46.90 -1.07 7.29
N GLY A 394 -47.21 -0.59 8.50
CA GLY A 394 -46.34 0.24 9.33
C GLY A 394 -45.87 1.58 8.73
N HIS A 395 -46.75 2.59 8.79
CA HIS A 395 -46.43 4.03 8.81
C HIS A 395 -45.74 4.67 7.57
N ILE A 396 -44.97 3.96 6.75
CA ILE A 396 -44.22 4.56 5.62
C ILE A 396 -45.05 4.65 4.31
N VAL A 397 -45.05 5.82 3.67
CA VAL A 397 -45.63 6.02 2.33
C VAL A 397 -44.65 5.56 1.25
N LEU A 398 -45.14 4.71 0.33
CA LEU A 398 -44.34 4.00 -0.69
C LEU A 398 -44.67 4.42 -2.13
N ASP A 399 -45.23 5.61 -2.33
CA ASP A 399 -45.54 6.12 -3.67
C ASP A 399 -44.27 6.20 -4.54
N ASN A 400 -44.37 5.67 -5.77
CA ASN A 400 -43.24 5.54 -6.71
C ASN A 400 -42.06 4.68 -6.22
N ALA A 401 -42.23 3.85 -5.18
CA ALA A 401 -41.21 2.91 -4.75
C ALA A 401 -40.81 1.93 -5.87
N GLN A 402 -39.51 1.66 -5.99
CA GLN A 402 -38.95 0.68 -6.91
C GLN A 402 -38.70 -0.64 -6.17
N TYR A 403 -38.61 -1.75 -6.93
CA TYR A 403 -38.28 -3.06 -6.36
C TYR A 403 -36.94 -3.55 -6.90
N TYR A 404 -36.08 -4.06 -6.03
CA TYR A 404 -34.77 -4.58 -6.38
C TYR A 404 -34.54 -5.97 -5.81
N THR A 405 -33.96 -6.86 -6.60
CA THR A 405 -33.53 -8.19 -6.13
C THR A 405 -32.03 -8.18 -5.89
N VAL A 406 -31.62 -8.44 -4.65
CA VAL A 406 -30.22 -8.44 -4.21
C VAL A 406 -29.39 -9.43 -5.02
N ARG A 407 -28.23 -8.99 -5.49
CA ARG A 407 -27.26 -9.79 -6.24
C ARG A 407 -26.03 -10.05 -5.38
N ARG A 408 -25.25 -11.10 -5.71
CA ARG A 408 -24.05 -11.42 -4.94
C ARG A 408 -23.04 -10.27 -5.03
N GLY A 409 -22.60 -9.79 -3.86
CA GLY A 409 -21.69 -8.66 -3.73
C GLY A 409 -22.37 -7.28 -3.65
N ASP A 410 -23.70 -7.22 -3.73
CA ASP A 410 -24.43 -6.02 -3.28
C ASP A 410 -24.34 -5.91 -1.75
N CYS A 411 -24.32 -4.67 -1.25
CA CYS A 411 -24.65 -4.35 0.14
C CYS A 411 -25.66 -3.20 0.15
N LEU A 412 -26.40 -3.04 1.25
CA LEU A 412 -27.45 -2.02 1.39
C LEU A 412 -26.95 -0.60 1.03
N ILE A 413 -25.70 -0.26 1.39
CA ILE A 413 -25.05 1.01 1.05
C ILE A 413 -24.84 1.16 -0.47
N PHE A 414 -24.37 0.12 -1.18
CA PHE A 414 -24.18 0.21 -2.63
C PHE A 414 -25.51 0.24 -3.39
N ILE A 415 -26.55 -0.44 -2.88
CA ILE A 415 -27.91 -0.35 -3.41
C ILE A 415 -28.44 1.08 -3.22
N ALA A 416 -28.30 1.66 -2.02
CA ALA A 416 -28.65 3.07 -1.78
C ALA A 416 -27.90 4.03 -2.71
N LYS A 417 -26.58 3.87 -2.91
CA LYS A 417 -25.82 4.69 -3.88
C LYS A 417 -26.34 4.55 -5.31
N ARG A 418 -26.77 3.35 -5.71
CA ARG A 418 -27.28 3.07 -7.05
C ARG A 418 -28.63 3.73 -7.33
N PHE A 419 -29.54 3.78 -6.35
CA PHE A 419 -30.90 4.29 -6.54
C PHE A 419 -31.09 5.74 -6.09
N TYR A 420 -30.35 6.19 -5.08
CA TYR A 420 -30.49 7.54 -4.50
C TYR A 420 -29.40 8.54 -4.90
N GLY A 421 -28.29 8.04 -5.49
CA GLY A 421 -27.13 8.82 -5.94
C GLY A 421 -25.86 8.50 -5.14
N THR A 422 -24.69 8.74 -5.72
CA THR A 422 -23.36 8.32 -5.19
C THR A 422 -23.08 8.79 -3.76
N GLU A 423 -23.53 10.01 -3.42
CA GLU A 423 -23.34 10.63 -2.10
C GLU A 423 -24.34 10.10 -1.05
N LYS A 424 -25.43 9.47 -1.49
CA LYS A 424 -26.53 9.02 -0.62
C LYS A 424 -26.40 7.56 -0.15
N GLY A 425 -25.17 7.06 -0.04
CA GLY A 425 -24.92 5.71 0.46
C GLY A 425 -25.49 5.45 1.85
N ASN A 426 -25.53 6.46 2.71
CA ASN A 426 -26.06 6.37 4.07
C ASN A 426 -27.61 6.41 4.14
N TYR A 427 -28.31 6.50 3.00
CA TYR A 427 -29.78 6.49 2.93
C TYR A 427 -30.36 5.06 2.86
N PHE A 428 -29.53 4.03 3.02
CA PHE A 428 -30.01 2.64 3.05
C PHE A 428 -31.05 2.32 4.15
N PRO A 429 -31.18 3.03 5.29
CA PRO A 429 -32.26 2.75 6.24
C PRO A 429 -33.67 3.02 5.68
N PHE A 430 -33.81 3.84 4.61
CA PHE A 430 -35.08 3.93 3.87
C PHE A 430 -35.47 2.59 3.22
N ILE A 431 -34.49 1.84 2.73
CA ILE A 431 -34.70 0.52 2.12
C ILE A 431 -35.13 -0.48 3.19
N ILE A 432 -34.53 -0.41 4.39
CA ILE A 432 -34.91 -1.22 5.55
C ILE A 432 -36.35 -0.89 5.97
N ALA A 433 -36.69 0.39 6.11
CA ALA A 433 -38.02 0.83 6.52
C ALA A 433 -39.13 0.44 5.51
N GLY A 434 -38.82 0.39 4.22
CA GLY A 434 -39.81 0.05 3.17
C GLY A 434 -39.92 -1.44 2.81
N THR A 435 -38.98 -2.28 3.22
CA THR A 435 -38.94 -3.70 2.81
C THR A 435 -39.87 -4.57 3.67
N GLU A 436 -40.63 -5.46 3.02
CA GLU A 436 -41.61 -6.33 3.70
C GLU A 436 -40.96 -7.36 4.64
N GLU A 437 -39.76 -7.81 4.29
CA GLU A 437 -38.97 -8.75 5.08
C GLU A 437 -38.11 -7.99 6.11
N LYS A 438 -38.11 -8.45 7.36
CA LYS A 438 -37.40 -7.80 8.46
C LYS A 438 -35.89 -8.00 8.32
N ILE A 439 -35.20 -6.98 7.83
CA ILE A 439 -33.73 -6.95 7.78
C ILE A 439 -33.20 -6.65 9.19
N GLU A 440 -32.81 -7.69 9.91
CA GLU A 440 -32.30 -7.54 11.29
C GLU A 440 -30.90 -6.91 11.33
N ASP A 441 -30.03 -7.25 10.38
CA ASP A 441 -28.70 -6.66 10.24
C ASP A 441 -28.51 -6.03 8.84
N PRO A 442 -28.21 -4.72 8.73
CA PRO A 442 -27.93 -4.07 7.45
C PRO A 442 -26.72 -4.61 6.67
N ASP A 443 -25.80 -5.31 7.33
CA ASP A 443 -24.65 -5.95 6.69
C ASP A 443 -24.99 -7.39 6.18
N GLU A 444 -26.15 -7.96 6.51
CA GLU A 444 -26.56 -9.36 6.22
C GLU A 444 -27.78 -9.44 5.28
N ILE A 445 -27.62 -9.04 4.02
CA ILE A 445 -28.65 -9.23 2.97
C ILE A 445 -28.36 -10.46 2.11
N GLU A 446 -29.39 -11.25 1.81
CA GLU A 446 -29.25 -12.51 1.07
C GLU A 446 -29.42 -12.34 -0.46
N VAL A 447 -28.69 -13.13 -1.23
CA VAL A 447 -28.78 -13.10 -2.70
C VAL A 447 -30.12 -13.68 -3.14
N GLY A 448 -30.92 -12.88 -3.86
CA GLY A 448 -32.30 -13.22 -4.22
C GLY A 448 -33.36 -12.54 -3.36
N GLN A 449 -32.98 -11.90 -2.26
CA GLN A 449 -33.87 -11.12 -1.40
C GLN A 449 -34.51 -9.96 -2.19
N LYS A 450 -35.80 -9.70 -1.95
CA LYS A 450 -36.55 -8.61 -2.59
C LYS A 450 -36.62 -7.41 -1.67
N LEU A 451 -35.94 -6.33 -2.05
CA LEU A 451 -35.95 -5.06 -1.35
C LEU A 451 -36.94 -4.10 -2.01
N THR A 452 -37.68 -3.38 -1.18
CA THR A 452 -38.41 -2.17 -1.60
C THR A 452 -37.46 -0.99 -1.48
N ILE A 453 -37.42 -0.14 -2.50
CA ILE A 453 -36.62 1.07 -2.55
C ILE A 453 -37.61 2.26 -2.57
N PRO A 454 -38.00 2.84 -1.42
CA PRO A 454 -38.95 3.95 -1.38
C PRO A 454 -38.41 5.18 -2.10
N ASP A 455 -39.29 6.01 -2.69
CA ASP A 455 -38.88 7.37 -3.06
C ASP A 455 -38.63 8.21 -1.80
N LEU A 456 -37.54 8.97 -1.78
CA LEU A 456 -37.12 9.72 -0.60
C LEU A 456 -38.08 10.85 -0.21
N LYS A 457 -38.87 11.40 -1.15
CA LYS A 457 -39.85 12.44 -0.85
C LYS A 457 -41.17 11.82 -0.38
N ALA A 458 -41.60 10.74 -1.04
CA ALA A 458 -42.77 9.96 -0.63
C ALA A 458 -42.62 9.43 0.81
N ALA A 459 -41.47 8.81 1.13
CA ALA A 459 -41.19 8.18 2.41
C ALA A 459 -41.22 9.12 3.63
N VAL A 460 -41.18 10.45 3.45
CA VAL A 460 -41.26 11.47 4.51
C VAL A 460 -42.42 12.45 4.33
N SER A 461 -43.35 12.14 3.42
CA SER A 461 -44.49 13.01 3.06
C SER A 461 -45.53 13.18 4.17
N THR A 462 -45.56 12.28 5.16
CA THR A 462 -46.43 12.36 6.33
C THR A 462 -45.59 12.29 7.61
N GLU A 463 -46.10 12.90 8.68
CA GLU A 463 -45.43 12.93 9.99
C GLU A 463 -45.27 11.51 10.59
N GLU A 464 -46.22 10.61 10.33
CA GLU A 464 -46.09 9.20 10.75
C GLU A 464 -44.97 8.48 9.99
N SER A 465 -44.91 8.62 8.66
CA SER A 465 -43.85 8.03 7.85
C SER A 465 -42.47 8.57 8.23
N LYS A 466 -42.38 9.88 8.43
CA LYS A 466 -41.17 10.57 8.85
C LYS A 466 -40.67 10.06 10.20
N ASN A 467 -41.54 9.95 11.21
CA ASN A 467 -41.15 9.44 12.53
C ASN A 467 -40.74 7.96 12.49
N TYR A 468 -41.40 7.13 11.69
CA TYR A 468 -41.03 5.72 11.50
C TYR A 468 -39.66 5.55 10.81
N VAL A 469 -39.41 6.30 9.74
CA VAL A 469 -38.09 6.33 9.08
C VAL A 469 -37.03 6.81 10.06
N LYS A 470 -37.30 7.90 10.80
CA LYS A 470 -36.39 8.47 11.80
C LYS A 470 -36.02 7.47 12.90
N GLN A 471 -36.98 6.72 13.43
CA GLN A 471 -36.71 5.63 14.36
C GLN A 471 -35.82 4.54 13.74
N THR A 472 -36.11 4.13 12.50
CA THR A 472 -35.30 3.14 11.77
C THR A 472 -33.84 3.60 11.62
N PHE A 473 -33.58 4.89 11.40
CA PHE A 473 -32.20 5.43 11.38
C PHE A 473 -31.52 5.35 12.75
N TYR A 474 -32.23 5.59 13.85
CA TYR A 474 -31.67 5.46 15.20
C TYR A 474 -31.36 3.99 15.54
N ASP A 475 -32.31 3.07 15.32
CA ASP A 475 -32.13 1.63 15.56
C ASP A 475 -30.93 1.06 14.80
N VAL A 476 -30.71 1.53 13.56
CA VAL A 476 -29.57 1.15 12.73
C VAL A 476 -28.26 1.80 13.21
N ALA A 477 -28.30 3.06 13.66
CA ALA A 477 -27.13 3.72 14.23
C ALA A 477 -26.64 3.02 15.51
N ASP A 478 -27.55 2.61 16.39
CA ASP A 478 -27.25 1.90 17.64
C ASP A 478 -26.57 0.55 17.35
N LYS A 479 -27.04 -0.19 16.33
CA LYS A 479 -26.37 -1.42 15.85
C LYS A 479 -24.96 -1.16 15.33
N TYR A 480 -24.74 -0.07 14.57
CA TYR A 480 -23.41 0.28 14.08
C TYR A 480 -22.47 0.76 15.19
N GLU A 481 -22.98 1.39 16.25
CA GLU A 481 -22.20 1.73 17.44
C GLU A 481 -21.81 0.48 18.24
N ALA A 482 -22.74 -0.45 18.47
CA ALA A 482 -22.47 -1.74 19.10
C ALA A 482 -21.43 -2.59 18.31
N LYS A 483 -21.41 -2.45 16.98
CA LYS A 483 -20.41 -3.04 16.08
C LYS A 483 -19.05 -2.31 16.06
N GLY A 484 -18.84 -1.28 16.89
CA GLY A 484 -17.59 -0.53 16.94
C GLY A 484 -17.34 0.38 15.73
N LYS A 485 -18.39 0.80 15.01
CA LYS A 485 -18.34 1.74 13.87
C LYS A 485 -18.96 3.12 14.25
N PRO A 486 -18.48 3.84 15.28
CA PRO A 486 -19.14 5.05 15.80
C PRO A 486 -19.23 6.20 14.78
N GLY A 487 -18.28 6.31 13.85
CA GLY A 487 -18.34 7.30 12.77
C GLY A 487 -19.52 7.10 11.81
N MET A 488 -19.95 5.86 11.58
CA MET A 488 -21.14 5.54 10.79
C MET A 488 -22.42 5.80 11.57
N ALA A 489 -22.46 5.40 12.85
CA ALA A 489 -23.57 5.71 13.75
C ALA A 489 -23.83 7.24 13.84
N ALA A 490 -22.78 8.04 14.01
CA ALA A 490 -22.88 9.49 14.04
C ALA A 490 -23.45 10.09 12.74
N GLN A 491 -23.03 9.59 11.57
CA GLN A 491 -23.57 10.03 10.28
C GLN A 491 -25.05 9.68 10.10
N LEU A 492 -25.47 8.50 10.55
CA LEU A 492 -26.87 8.07 10.50
C LEU A 492 -27.75 8.90 11.45
N ARG A 493 -27.29 9.19 12.67
CA ARG A 493 -27.99 10.07 13.61
C ARG A 493 -28.08 11.52 13.11
N ALA A 494 -27.04 12.02 12.43
CA ALA A 494 -27.08 13.34 11.80
C ALA A 494 -28.12 13.41 10.68
N ILE A 495 -28.27 12.35 9.86
CA ILE A 495 -29.34 12.26 8.86
C ILE A 495 -30.70 12.19 9.56
N ALA A 496 -30.87 11.35 10.59
CA ALA A 496 -32.11 11.24 11.36
C ALA A 496 -32.56 12.57 11.99
N ALA A 497 -31.61 13.38 12.47
CA ALA A 497 -31.86 14.71 13.02
C ALA A 497 -32.29 15.73 11.95
N GLY A 498 -31.81 15.57 10.70
CA GLY A 498 -32.15 16.41 9.55
C GLY A 498 -33.40 15.98 8.77
N LEU A 499 -34.02 14.86 9.14
CA LEU A 499 -35.38 14.46 8.71
C LEU A 499 -36.43 15.18 9.56
#